data_AF-A0A0J6VRQ3-F1
#
_entry.id   AF-A0A0J6VRQ3-F1
#
_cell.length_a   1.000
_cell.length_b   1.000
_cell.length_c   1.000
_cell.angle_alpha   90.00
_cell.angle_beta   90.00
_cell.angle_gamma   90.00
#
_symmetry.space_group_name_H-M   'P 1'
#
loop_
_entity.id
_entity.type
_entity.pdbx_description
1 polymer ?
#
loop_
_entity_poly.entity_id
_entity_poly.type
_entity_poly.pdbx_seq_one_letter_code
_entity_poly.pdbx_strand_id
1 'polypeptide(L)'
;MTATAGRLTGVSMINEAGVSVPGVMTPDDTVWKPSVPLGYGRSYTLMVNAEGTDGRPVTRTSSFSTLTPRNQTRASLNTTAGTPIREGGIYGIGTVVVAHFDEPMSDRAAAERRLKVTTSPPVEGSWYWLDDQNVHWRPREYFATGTVVTAEANIYGAPLGNGLYGQEDSRVTFTIGDAHVSIADDATKQVKVYENGVLVRTMPTSMGMGGTETIGGQSFSFWTQRGVYSVLDKANPVIMDSSTYGLPINSRLGYRETINYATRISTDGIYLHQLDSTVWAQGNTNVSHGCLNLNGDNAKWFYEFSQPGDIVEVRNTGGEPLQVWQNGDWSVPWDRWLAGSALR
;
A
#
# COMPACT_ATOMS: atom_id res chain seq x y z
N MET A 1 31.13 12.95 -15.66
CA MET A 1 32.34 13.27 -16.44
C MET A 1 33.46 12.39 -15.95
N THR A 2 34.32 11.91 -16.84
CA THR A 2 35.46 11.06 -16.51
C THR A 2 36.70 11.54 -17.27
N ALA A 3 37.81 11.73 -16.57
CA ALA A 3 39.13 11.93 -17.16
C ALA A 3 39.75 10.56 -17.47
N THR A 4 40.18 10.34 -18.72
CA THR A 4 40.80 9.08 -19.15
C THR A 4 42.32 9.14 -19.22
N ALA A 5 42.90 10.34 -19.30
CA ALA A 5 44.35 10.56 -19.38
C ALA A 5 44.72 11.87 -18.67
N GLY A 6 44.75 11.84 -17.34
CA GLY A 6 44.99 13.01 -16.49
C GLY A 6 44.04 13.04 -15.30
N ARG A 7 43.90 14.21 -14.68
CA ARG A 7 42.97 14.45 -13.56
C ARG A 7 42.09 15.66 -13.80
N LEU A 8 40.95 15.70 -13.16
CA LEU A 8 40.09 16.87 -13.06
C LEU A 8 40.69 17.83 -12.02
N THR A 9 40.75 19.12 -12.33
CA THR A 9 41.24 20.16 -11.41
C THR A 9 40.13 21.11 -10.98
N GLY A 10 39.00 21.09 -11.68
CA GLY A 10 37.78 21.78 -11.28
C GLY A 10 36.61 21.44 -12.18
N VAL A 11 35.44 21.22 -11.59
CA VAL A 11 34.21 21.01 -12.36
C VAL A 11 33.14 21.93 -11.81
N SER A 12 32.51 22.69 -12.69
CA SER A 12 31.37 23.54 -12.36
C SER A 12 30.23 23.23 -13.32
N MET A 13 29.05 23.05 -12.77
CA MET A 13 27.82 22.88 -13.54
C MET A 13 26.82 23.94 -13.06
N ILE A 14 26.22 24.66 -14.00
CA ILE A 14 25.19 25.67 -13.71
C ILE A 14 23.97 25.41 -14.58
N ASN A 15 22.78 25.83 -14.11
CA ASN A 15 21.57 25.85 -14.92
C ASN A 15 21.44 27.16 -15.73
N GLU A 16 20.34 27.30 -16.47
CA GLU A 16 20.05 28.47 -17.31
C GLU A 16 19.92 29.78 -16.52
N ALA A 17 19.65 29.71 -15.21
CA ALA A 17 19.58 30.86 -14.30
C ALA A 17 20.93 31.19 -13.62
N GLY A 18 22.00 30.47 -13.97
CA GLY A 18 23.32 30.63 -13.36
C GLY A 18 23.48 30.00 -11.98
N VAL A 19 22.50 29.22 -11.52
CA VAL A 19 22.55 28.52 -10.23
C VAL A 19 23.44 27.29 -10.34
N SER A 20 24.38 27.16 -9.40
CA SER A 20 25.30 26.02 -9.36
C SER A 20 24.60 24.72 -8.96
N VAL A 21 24.90 23.66 -9.69
CA VAL A 21 24.48 22.28 -9.39
C VAL A 21 25.59 21.62 -8.57
N PRO A 22 25.31 21.20 -7.33
CA PRO A 22 26.31 20.53 -6.51
C PRO A 22 26.70 19.19 -7.14
N GLY A 23 27.97 18.84 -6.99
CA GLY A 23 28.50 17.57 -7.46
C GLY A 23 29.67 17.10 -6.63
N VAL A 24 29.97 15.82 -6.78
CA VAL A 24 31.03 15.12 -6.05
C VAL A 24 32.07 14.62 -7.02
N MET A 25 33.33 14.75 -6.61
CA MET A 25 34.50 14.21 -7.31
C MET A 25 35.03 12.99 -6.56
N THR A 26 35.54 12.00 -7.28
CA THR A 26 36.23 10.85 -6.66
C THR A 26 37.55 11.28 -6.03
N PRO A 27 38.06 10.59 -5.00
CA PRO A 27 39.31 10.98 -4.30
C PRO A 27 40.58 10.97 -5.17
N ASP A 28 40.55 10.29 -6.31
CA ASP A 28 41.62 10.23 -7.30
C ASP A 28 41.49 11.32 -8.38
N ASP A 29 40.51 12.22 -8.23
CA ASP A 29 40.21 13.33 -9.14
C ASP A 29 39.91 12.91 -10.58
N THR A 30 39.49 11.67 -10.83
CA THR A 30 39.24 11.18 -12.21
C THR A 30 37.78 11.26 -12.64
N VAL A 31 36.83 11.25 -11.70
CA VAL A 31 35.39 11.21 -12.00
C VAL A 31 34.65 12.29 -11.22
N TRP A 32 33.72 12.97 -11.89
CA TRP A 32 32.76 13.88 -11.26
C TRP A 32 31.33 13.56 -11.69
N LYS A 33 30.39 13.65 -10.75
CA LYS A 33 28.95 13.55 -11.03
C LYS A 33 28.14 14.56 -10.20
N PRO A 34 26.96 14.99 -10.68
CA PRO A 34 26.00 15.73 -9.85
C PRO A 34 25.64 14.92 -8.60
N SER A 35 25.46 15.60 -7.48
CA SER A 35 25.05 14.99 -6.20
C SER A 35 23.56 15.12 -5.94
N VAL A 36 22.83 15.74 -6.86
CA VAL A 36 21.38 15.90 -6.85
C VAL A 36 20.81 15.48 -8.20
N PRO A 37 19.56 15.01 -8.26
CA PRO A 37 18.87 14.79 -9.53
C PRO A 37 18.80 16.09 -10.35
N LEU A 38 19.00 16.00 -11.65
CA LEU A 38 18.84 17.13 -12.56
C LEU A 38 17.36 17.34 -12.86
N GLY A 39 16.90 18.60 -12.87
CA GLY A 39 15.51 18.95 -13.11
C GLY A 39 15.09 18.74 -14.57
N TYR A 40 13.81 18.43 -14.80
CA TYR A 40 13.22 18.36 -16.13
C TYR A 40 13.14 19.73 -16.82
N GLY A 41 13.27 19.73 -18.16
CA GLY A 41 13.12 20.90 -19.02
C GLY A 41 14.14 22.01 -18.75
N ARG A 42 15.29 21.66 -18.15
CA ARG A 42 16.38 22.59 -17.81
C ARG A 42 17.53 22.50 -18.81
N SER A 43 18.22 23.61 -18.99
CA SER A 43 19.48 23.67 -19.74
C SER A 43 20.63 23.83 -18.76
N TYR A 44 21.69 23.06 -18.97
CA TYR A 44 22.85 23.07 -18.12
C TYR A 44 24.10 23.35 -18.92
N THR A 45 25.03 24.10 -18.32
CA THR A 45 26.38 24.32 -18.82
C THR A 45 27.36 23.69 -17.83
N LEU A 46 28.14 22.72 -18.32
CA LEU A 46 29.19 22.02 -17.60
C LEU A 46 30.55 22.56 -18.08
N MET A 47 31.30 23.16 -17.19
CA MET A 47 32.68 23.58 -17.40
C MET A 47 33.62 22.66 -16.61
N VAL A 48 34.58 22.07 -17.32
CA VAL A 48 35.55 21.12 -16.80
C VAL A 48 36.95 21.65 -17.03
N ASN A 49 37.70 21.83 -15.95
CA ASN A 49 39.13 22.04 -15.96
C ASN A 49 39.80 20.71 -15.60
N ALA A 50 40.80 20.35 -16.39
CA ALA A 50 41.58 19.14 -16.22
C ALA A 50 43.06 19.42 -16.50
N GLU A 51 43.91 18.52 -16.05
CA GLU A 51 45.35 18.52 -16.31
C GLU A 51 45.72 17.17 -16.93
N GLY A 52 46.31 17.19 -18.12
CA GLY A 52 46.80 15.99 -18.79
C GLY A 52 47.99 15.35 -18.09
N THR A 53 48.32 14.11 -18.43
CA THR A 53 49.54 13.45 -17.91
C THR A 53 50.84 14.13 -18.36
N ASP A 54 50.77 14.99 -19.37
CA ASP A 54 51.86 15.87 -19.82
C ASP A 54 51.93 17.21 -19.05
N GLY A 55 51.10 17.38 -18.01
CA GLY A 55 51.01 18.58 -17.18
C GLY A 55 50.29 19.76 -17.85
N ARG A 56 49.72 19.58 -19.04
CA ARG A 56 49.04 20.68 -19.75
C ARG A 56 47.60 20.86 -19.25
N PRO A 57 47.18 22.09 -18.91
CA PRO A 57 45.80 22.37 -18.55
C PRO A 57 44.89 22.28 -19.78
N VAL A 58 43.69 21.75 -19.58
CA VAL A 58 42.63 21.65 -20.58
C VAL A 58 41.33 22.12 -19.96
N THR A 59 40.67 23.07 -20.62
CA THR A 59 39.29 23.46 -20.29
C THR A 59 38.35 22.99 -21.38
N ARG A 60 37.25 22.37 -20.98
CA ARG A 60 36.14 21.97 -21.84
C ARG A 60 34.84 22.52 -21.29
N THR A 61 34.05 23.12 -22.15
CA THR A 61 32.69 23.54 -21.84
C THR A 61 31.73 22.75 -22.71
N SER A 62 30.66 22.26 -22.11
CA SER A 62 29.58 21.56 -22.80
C SER A 62 28.25 22.11 -22.29
N SER A 63 27.27 22.25 -23.18
CA SER A 63 25.90 22.59 -22.82
C SER A 63 24.96 21.51 -23.32
N PHE A 64 23.95 21.20 -22.52
CA PHE A 64 22.92 20.23 -22.85
C PHE A 64 21.59 20.63 -22.22
N SER A 65 20.49 20.12 -22.77
CA SER A 65 19.16 20.27 -22.18
C SER A 65 18.64 18.91 -21.72
N THR A 66 17.91 18.91 -20.62
CA THR A 66 17.19 17.75 -20.11
C THR A 66 15.82 17.65 -20.79
N LEU A 67 15.25 16.45 -20.77
CA LEU A 67 13.92 16.17 -21.30
C LEU A 67 12.86 17.08 -20.66
N THR A 68 11.89 17.52 -21.45
CA THR A 68 10.61 18.08 -20.97
C THR A 68 9.52 17.01 -21.10
N PRO A 69 9.09 16.36 -20.01
CA PRO A 69 8.01 15.37 -20.06
C PRO A 69 6.70 15.97 -20.56
N ARG A 70 5.88 15.17 -21.24
CA ARG A 70 4.50 15.58 -21.60
C ARG A 70 3.58 15.56 -20.39
N ASN A 71 3.77 14.56 -19.53
CA ASN A 71 3.11 14.43 -18.24
C ASN A 71 4.08 13.78 -17.24
N GLN A 72 3.80 13.92 -15.94
CA GLN A 72 4.53 13.27 -14.87
C GLN A 72 3.55 12.54 -13.95
N THR A 73 4.03 11.51 -13.25
CA THR A 73 3.25 10.78 -12.24
C THR A 73 4.03 10.63 -10.94
N ARG A 74 3.33 10.71 -9.82
CA ARG A 74 3.85 10.40 -8.49
C ARG A 74 3.40 9.00 -8.08
N ALA A 75 4.33 8.23 -7.51
CA ALA A 75 4.03 6.97 -6.84
C ALA A 75 4.01 7.19 -5.32
N SER A 76 2.84 7.04 -4.70
CA SER A 76 2.67 7.05 -3.25
C SER A 76 2.71 5.62 -2.69
N LEU A 77 3.34 5.45 -1.52
CA LEU A 77 3.46 4.16 -0.82
C LEU A 77 2.44 4.11 0.33
N ASN A 78 1.38 3.34 0.12
CA ASN A 78 0.18 3.32 0.94
C ASN A 78 -0.10 1.92 1.50
N THR A 79 -0.99 1.85 2.48
CA THR A 79 -1.65 0.60 2.89
C THR A 79 -2.81 0.29 1.93
N THR A 80 -3.41 -0.90 2.03
CA THR A 80 -4.64 -1.27 1.28
C THR A 80 -5.84 -0.36 1.56
N ALA A 81 -5.83 0.37 2.69
CA ALA A 81 -6.81 1.42 3.00
C ALA A 81 -6.67 2.70 2.13
N GLY A 82 -5.63 2.81 1.30
CA GLY A 82 -5.30 4.02 0.55
C GLY A 82 -4.61 5.11 1.38
N THR A 83 -4.26 4.83 2.63
CA THR A 83 -3.56 5.78 3.51
C THR A 83 -2.05 5.65 3.40
N PRO A 84 -1.27 6.74 3.40
CA PRO A 84 0.18 6.68 3.38
C PRO A 84 0.75 5.84 4.52
N ILE A 85 1.71 4.97 4.21
CA ILE A 85 2.50 4.26 5.23
C ILE A 85 3.35 5.31 5.95
N ARG A 86 3.41 5.23 7.28
CA ARG A 86 4.16 6.16 8.12
C ARG A 86 5.60 5.67 8.29
N GLU A 87 6.56 6.57 8.09
CA GLU A 87 7.96 6.32 8.42
C GLU A 87 8.11 5.96 9.91
N GLY A 88 8.79 4.86 10.20
CA GLY A 88 8.94 4.32 11.54
C GLY A 88 7.66 3.74 12.15
N GLY A 89 6.58 3.59 11.37
CA GLY A 89 5.31 3.04 11.84
C GLY A 89 5.41 1.55 12.22
N ILE A 90 4.46 1.10 13.04
CA ILE A 90 4.28 -0.30 13.41
C ILE A 90 2.95 -0.78 12.81
N TYR A 91 2.98 -1.94 12.15
CA TYR A 91 1.82 -2.51 11.47
C TYR A 91 1.73 -4.02 11.70
N GLY A 92 0.56 -4.60 11.46
CA GLY A 92 0.31 -6.03 11.65
C GLY A 92 1.01 -6.93 10.63
N ILE A 93 1.05 -8.23 10.94
CA ILE A 93 1.76 -9.25 10.15
C ILE A 93 1.20 -9.45 8.73
N GLY A 94 0.00 -8.95 8.46
CA GLY A 94 -0.71 -9.02 7.18
C GLY A 94 -0.63 -7.74 6.36
N THR A 95 0.20 -6.76 6.71
CA THR A 95 0.33 -5.52 5.93
C THR A 95 0.69 -5.82 4.47
N VAL A 96 0.08 -5.08 3.56
CA VAL A 96 0.41 -5.11 2.13
C VAL A 96 0.89 -3.72 1.75
N VAL A 97 1.99 -3.65 1.01
CA VAL A 97 2.53 -2.39 0.49
C VAL A 97 1.85 -2.09 -0.84
N VAL A 98 1.18 -0.94 -0.94
CA VAL A 98 0.55 -0.49 -2.18
C VAL A 98 1.38 0.64 -2.77
N ALA A 99 1.85 0.49 -3.99
CA ALA A 99 2.31 1.62 -4.79
C ALA A 99 1.13 2.14 -5.63
N HIS A 100 0.66 3.33 -5.28
CA HIS A 100 -0.42 4.02 -5.99
C HIS A 100 0.16 5.12 -6.87
N PHE A 101 -0.06 5.01 -8.18
CA PHE A 101 0.28 6.03 -9.17
C PHE A 101 -0.91 6.95 -9.41
N ASP A 102 -0.69 8.26 -9.38
CA ASP A 102 -1.72 9.27 -9.64
C ASP A 102 -2.15 9.38 -11.12
N GLU A 103 -1.50 8.61 -12.01
CA GLU A 103 -1.82 8.45 -13.42
C GLU A 103 -1.93 6.96 -13.78
N PRO A 104 -2.77 6.57 -14.77
CA PRO A 104 -2.83 5.19 -15.25
C PRO A 104 -1.52 4.72 -15.92
N MET A 105 -1.05 3.54 -15.52
CA MET A 105 0.20 2.94 -16.00
C MET A 105 0.00 2.15 -17.29
N SER A 106 0.31 2.81 -18.41
CA SER A 106 0.31 2.16 -19.73
C SER A 106 1.40 1.10 -19.92
N ASP A 107 2.53 1.24 -19.23
CA ASP A 107 3.62 0.25 -19.20
C ASP A 107 3.90 -0.18 -17.76
N ARG A 108 3.08 -1.11 -17.28
CA ARG A 108 3.16 -1.69 -15.93
C ARG A 108 4.52 -2.32 -15.66
N ALA A 109 5.17 -2.92 -16.66
CA ALA A 109 6.50 -3.51 -16.49
C ALA A 109 7.57 -2.44 -16.29
N ALA A 110 7.53 -1.33 -17.03
CA ALA A 110 8.44 -0.22 -16.81
C ALA A 110 8.28 0.40 -15.42
N ALA A 111 7.05 0.54 -14.94
CA ALA A 111 6.75 1.02 -13.59
C ALA A 111 7.22 0.05 -12.50
N GLU A 112 6.86 -1.23 -12.59
CA GLU A 112 7.18 -2.23 -11.56
C GLU A 112 8.70 -2.42 -11.37
N ARG A 113 9.51 -2.31 -12.44
CA ARG A 113 11.00 -2.37 -12.31
C ARG A 113 11.59 -1.26 -11.44
N ARG A 114 10.83 -0.19 -11.19
CA ARG A 114 11.25 0.93 -10.34
C ARG A 114 10.82 0.78 -8.89
N LEU A 115 9.97 -0.20 -8.62
CA LEU A 115 9.49 -0.50 -7.28
C LEU A 115 10.39 -1.56 -6.64
N LYS A 116 10.69 -1.37 -5.36
CA LYS A 116 11.51 -2.32 -4.59
C LYS A 116 10.98 -2.41 -3.18
N VAL A 117 10.87 -3.64 -2.67
CA VAL A 117 10.66 -3.90 -1.25
C VAL A 117 11.84 -4.73 -0.73
N THR A 118 12.42 -4.28 0.37
CA THR A 118 13.51 -4.96 1.08
C THR A 118 13.04 -5.27 2.49
N THR A 119 13.32 -6.47 2.96
CA THR A 119 12.89 -6.96 4.27
C THR A 119 14.08 -7.45 5.08
N SER A 120 14.02 -7.28 6.40
CA SER A 120 15.00 -7.82 7.36
C SER A 120 14.25 -8.51 8.51
N PRO A 121 14.29 -9.85 8.63
CA PRO A 121 14.99 -10.78 7.75
C PRO A 121 14.45 -10.80 6.31
N PRO A 122 15.25 -11.18 5.31
CA PRO A 122 14.80 -11.24 3.91
C PRO A 122 13.70 -12.29 3.71
N VAL A 123 12.62 -11.88 3.05
CA VAL A 123 11.52 -12.75 2.61
C VAL A 123 11.23 -12.53 1.14
N GLU A 124 10.91 -13.61 0.43
CA GLU A 124 10.44 -13.54 -0.95
C GLU A 124 9.03 -12.94 -1.01
N GLY A 125 8.82 -12.00 -1.93
CA GLY A 125 7.53 -11.41 -2.21
C GLY A 125 7.42 -10.93 -3.65
N SER A 126 6.22 -10.59 -4.08
CA SER A 126 5.94 -10.21 -5.46
C SER A 126 4.89 -9.11 -5.52
N TRP A 127 4.93 -8.34 -6.60
CA TRP A 127 3.94 -7.33 -6.95
C TRP A 127 2.74 -7.97 -7.68
N TYR A 128 1.55 -7.42 -7.47
CA TYR A 128 0.31 -7.79 -8.12
C TYR A 128 -0.44 -6.53 -8.53
N TRP A 129 -0.70 -6.35 -9.83
CA TRP A 129 -1.48 -5.20 -10.31
C TRP A 129 -2.97 -5.44 -10.08
N LEU A 130 -3.55 -4.63 -9.20
CA LEU A 130 -4.99 -4.65 -8.91
C LEU A 130 -5.77 -3.96 -10.04
N ASP A 131 -5.27 -2.83 -10.50
CA ASP A 131 -5.82 -2.03 -11.60
C ASP A 131 -4.68 -1.30 -12.34
N ASP A 132 -4.98 -0.26 -13.12
CA ASP A 132 -3.98 0.51 -13.86
C ASP A 132 -3.17 1.49 -13.00
N GLN A 133 -3.54 1.72 -11.73
CA GLN A 133 -2.94 2.70 -10.84
C GLN A 133 -2.41 2.10 -9.54
N ASN A 134 -2.88 0.92 -9.14
CA ASN A 134 -2.55 0.30 -7.87
C ASN A 134 -1.85 -1.04 -8.10
N VAL A 135 -0.62 -1.15 -7.58
CA VAL A 135 0.14 -2.40 -7.54
C VAL A 135 0.50 -2.73 -6.10
N HIS A 136 0.16 -3.94 -5.68
CA HIS A 136 0.24 -4.40 -4.31
C HIS A 136 1.41 -5.37 -4.16
N TRP A 137 2.18 -5.27 -3.07
CA TRP A 137 3.27 -6.18 -2.74
C TRP A 137 3.03 -6.88 -1.41
N ARG A 138 3.19 -8.19 -1.41
CA ARG A 138 3.26 -8.99 -0.19
C ARG A 138 4.21 -10.19 -0.35
N PRO A 139 4.74 -10.71 0.77
CA PRO A 139 5.36 -12.02 0.79
C PRO A 139 4.36 -13.15 0.61
N ARG A 140 4.88 -14.36 0.36
CA ARG A 140 4.05 -15.57 0.22
C ARG A 140 3.21 -15.86 1.48
N GLU A 141 3.87 -15.81 2.63
CA GLU A 141 3.30 -16.02 3.97
C GLU A 141 3.30 -14.70 4.73
N TYR A 142 2.55 -14.59 5.84
CA TYR A 142 2.59 -13.40 6.69
C TYR A 142 4.00 -13.06 7.18
N PHE A 143 4.25 -11.78 7.44
CA PHE A 143 5.54 -11.36 7.99
C PHE A 143 5.76 -11.94 9.38
N ALA A 144 7.02 -12.20 9.71
CA ALA A 144 7.43 -12.46 11.09
C ALA A 144 7.41 -11.15 11.91
N THR A 145 7.02 -11.22 13.18
CA THR A 145 7.13 -10.11 14.13
C THR A 145 8.56 -9.57 14.19
N GLY A 146 8.70 -8.25 14.24
CA GLY A 146 9.98 -7.55 14.24
C GLY A 146 10.61 -7.37 12.86
N THR A 147 9.99 -7.88 11.78
CA THR A 147 10.49 -7.66 10.42
C THR A 147 10.51 -6.16 10.10
N VAL A 148 11.65 -5.65 9.65
CA VAL A 148 11.78 -4.29 9.12
C VAL A 148 11.52 -4.35 7.62
N VAL A 149 10.59 -3.52 7.13
CA VAL A 149 10.21 -3.44 5.72
C VAL A 149 10.57 -2.05 5.20
N THR A 150 11.35 -2.00 4.12
CA THR A 150 11.63 -0.78 3.36
C THR A 150 10.99 -0.90 1.98
N ALA A 151 10.09 0.01 1.63
CA ALA A 151 9.51 0.12 0.31
C ALA A 151 10.02 1.38 -0.40
N GLU A 152 10.33 1.26 -1.69
CA GLU A 152 10.93 2.30 -2.51
C GLU A 152 10.26 2.34 -3.89
N ALA A 153 9.96 3.55 -4.37
CA ALA A 153 9.58 3.84 -5.74
C ALA A 153 10.63 4.78 -6.33
N ASN A 154 11.56 4.22 -7.12
CA ASN A 154 12.69 4.93 -7.72
C ASN A 154 12.35 5.37 -9.15
N ILE A 155 11.32 6.20 -9.28
CA ILE A 155 10.69 6.54 -10.56
C ILE A 155 11.19 7.85 -11.17
N TYR A 156 11.88 8.73 -10.42
CA TYR A 156 12.34 10.01 -10.94
C TYR A 156 13.24 9.81 -12.17
N GLY A 157 12.98 10.56 -13.24
CA GLY A 157 13.74 10.43 -14.48
C GLY A 157 13.34 9.21 -15.33
N ALA A 158 12.58 8.25 -14.80
CA ALA A 158 12.25 7.02 -15.51
C ALA A 158 11.12 7.25 -16.53
N PRO A 159 11.26 6.75 -17.77
CA PRO A 159 10.13 6.67 -18.70
C PRO A 159 9.18 5.56 -18.25
N LEU A 160 7.88 5.88 -18.17
CA LEU A 160 6.81 4.99 -17.67
C LEU A 160 5.75 4.69 -18.76
N GLY A 161 6.13 4.87 -20.02
CA GLY A 161 5.27 4.64 -21.20
C GLY A 161 4.58 5.92 -21.68
N ASN A 162 4.30 5.99 -22.98
CA ASN A 162 3.53 7.07 -23.64
C ASN A 162 3.97 8.53 -23.33
N GLY A 163 5.24 8.73 -23.00
CA GLY A 163 5.78 10.06 -22.65
C GLY A 163 5.48 10.51 -21.22
N LEU A 164 4.96 9.61 -20.38
CA LEU A 164 4.84 9.76 -18.93
C LEU A 164 6.19 9.46 -18.26
N TYR A 165 6.54 10.28 -17.28
CA TYR A 165 7.79 10.14 -16.51
C TYR A 165 7.52 10.22 -15.02
N GLY A 166 8.36 9.58 -14.20
CA GLY A 166 8.23 9.70 -12.75
C GLY A 166 8.59 11.10 -12.25
N GLN A 167 7.72 11.63 -11.40
CA GLN A 167 7.79 12.99 -10.87
C GLN A 167 8.83 13.14 -9.75
N GLU A 168 8.94 12.13 -8.88
CA GLU A 168 9.82 12.10 -7.72
C GLU A 168 10.02 10.65 -7.23
N ASP A 169 11.13 10.40 -6.54
CA ASP A 169 11.33 9.14 -5.83
C ASP A 169 10.58 9.16 -4.49
N SER A 170 10.12 8.00 -4.02
CA SER A 170 9.49 7.83 -2.71
C SER A 170 10.08 6.65 -1.96
N ARG A 171 10.17 6.78 -0.64
CA ARG A 171 10.71 5.74 0.25
C ARG A 171 10.00 5.78 1.59
N VAL A 172 9.71 4.60 2.15
CA VAL A 172 9.20 4.46 3.51
C VAL A 172 9.78 3.21 4.18
N THR A 173 10.10 3.31 5.46
CA THR A 173 10.53 2.19 6.31
C THR A 173 9.57 2.03 7.48
N PHE A 174 9.14 0.81 7.76
CA PHE A 174 8.26 0.49 8.89
C PHE A 174 8.63 -0.88 9.50
N THR A 175 8.04 -1.20 10.65
CA THR A 175 8.30 -2.45 11.38
C THR A 175 7.01 -3.24 11.57
N ILE A 176 7.12 -4.56 11.53
CA ILE A 176 6.01 -5.47 11.80
C ILE A 176 5.92 -5.73 13.31
N GLY A 177 4.73 -5.50 13.88
CA GLY A 177 4.43 -5.70 15.29
C GLY A 177 4.09 -7.15 15.65
N ASP A 178 3.39 -7.31 16.77
CA ASP A 178 2.91 -8.62 17.25
C ASP A 178 1.96 -9.29 16.25
N ALA A 179 1.95 -10.62 16.28
CA ALA A 179 1.10 -11.42 15.41
C ALA A 179 -0.33 -11.47 15.94
N HIS A 180 -1.17 -10.56 15.46
CA HIS A 180 -2.61 -10.54 15.76
C HIS A 180 -3.40 -11.23 14.64
N VAL A 181 -4.12 -12.28 15.01
CA VAL A 181 -4.99 -13.04 14.11
C VAL A 181 -6.34 -13.25 14.77
N SER A 182 -7.40 -12.85 14.09
CA SER A 182 -8.78 -13.05 14.54
C SER A 182 -9.51 -13.97 13.59
N ILE A 183 -10.13 -15.04 14.11
CA ILE A 183 -10.86 -16.01 13.31
C ILE A 183 -12.33 -15.91 13.67
N ALA A 184 -13.15 -15.43 12.74
CA ALA A 184 -14.61 -15.44 12.80
C ALA A 184 -15.15 -16.68 12.09
N ASP A 185 -15.82 -17.57 12.83
CA ASP A 185 -16.34 -18.82 12.29
C ASP A 185 -17.86 -18.87 12.38
N ASP A 186 -18.55 -18.87 11.24
CA ASP A 186 -20.02 -18.85 11.19
C ASP A 186 -20.70 -20.10 11.76
N ALA A 187 -19.98 -21.24 11.81
CA ALA A 187 -20.48 -22.46 12.40
C ALA A 187 -20.67 -22.31 13.93
N THR A 188 -19.87 -21.45 14.56
CA THR A 188 -19.90 -21.19 16.01
C THR A 188 -20.40 -19.79 16.37
N LYS A 189 -20.38 -18.86 15.41
CA LYS A 189 -20.66 -17.43 15.57
C LYS A 189 -19.81 -16.78 16.65
N GLN A 190 -18.55 -17.21 16.70
CA GLN A 190 -17.53 -16.67 17.59
C GLN A 190 -16.40 -16.06 16.77
N VAL A 191 -15.85 -14.97 17.28
CA VAL A 191 -14.54 -14.45 16.90
C VAL A 191 -13.54 -14.87 17.96
N LYS A 192 -12.56 -15.70 17.58
CA LYS A 192 -11.43 -16.07 18.43
C LYS A 192 -10.23 -15.21 18.07
N VAL A 193 -9.71 -14.46 19.02
CA VAL A 193 -8.60 -13.53 18.83
C VAL A 193 -7.33 -14.10 19.44
N TYR A 194 -6.27 -14.14 18.64
CA TYR A 194 -4.98 -14.67 19.01
C TYR A 194 -3.92 -13.58 18.93
N GLU A 195 -3.07 -13.53 19.95
CA GLU A 195 -1.85 -12.73 20.00
C GLU A 195 -0.68 -13.69 20.07
N ASN A 196 0.22 -13.62 19.09
CA ASN A 196 1.40 -14.49 19.01
C ASN A 196 1.05 -16.00 19.12
N GLY A 197 -0.09 -16.38 18.54
CA GLY A 197 -0.60 -17.76 18.53
C GLY A 197 -1.35 -18.18 19.80
N VAL A 198 -1.44 -17.33 20.83
CA VAL A 198 -2.16 -17.61 22.08
C VAL A 198 -3.56 -17.00 22.02
N LEU A 199 -4.59 -17.79 22.36
CA LEU A 199 -5.96 -17.30 22.44
C LEU A 199 -6.09 -16.31 23.60
N VAL A 200 -6.39 -15.04 23.28
CA VAL A 200 -6.53 -13.96 24.27
C VAL A 200 -7.99 -13.53 24.48
N ARG A 201 -8.87 -13.77 23.50
CA ARG A 201 -10.30 -13.45 23.62
C ARG A 201 -11.18 -14.33 22.75
N THR A 202 -12.39 -14.61 23.22
CA THR A 202 -13.48 -15.20 22.43
C THR A 202 -14.69 -14.29 22.52
N MET A 203 -15.25 -13.87 21.39
CA MET A 203 -16.29 -12.86 21.29
C MET A 203 -17.48 -13.40 20.50
N PRO A 204 -18.69 -13.49 21.09
CA PRO A 204 -19.89 -13.76 20.32
C PRO A 204 -20.11 -12.68 19.27
N THR A 205 -20.46 -13.08 18.05
CA THR A 205 -20.70 -12.16 16.93
C THR A 205 -21.98 -12.51 16.18
N SER A 206 -22.57 -11.52 15.53
CA SER A 206 -23.60 -11.71 14.51
C SER A 206 -23.08 -11.12 13.21
N MET A 207 -22.90 -11.96 12.20
CA MET A 207 -22.38 -11.56 10.90
C MET A 207 -23.51 -11.23 9.90
N GLY A 208 -23.18 -11.14 8.62
CA GLY A 208 -24.13 -10.89 7.54
C GLY A 208 -25.23 -11.93 7.48
N MET A 209 -26.48 -11.48 7.41
CA MET A 209 -27.69 -12.32 7.42
C MET A 209 -27.78 -13.30 6.23
N GLY A 210 -26.96 -13.08 5.20
CA GLY A 210 -26.93 -13.90 4.00
C GLY A 210 -28.05 -13.58 3.02
N GLY A 211 -27.98 -14.24 1.86
CA GLY A 211 -28.87 -13.99 0.74
C GLY A 211 -28.43 -12.81 -0.14
N THR A 212 -29.19 -12.61 -1.22
CA THR A 212 -28.96 -11.60 -2.23
C THR A 212 -30.27 -10.92 -2.58
N GLU A 213 -30.28 -9.59 -2.68
CA GLU A 213 -31.46 -8.81 -3.08
C GLU A 213 -31.11 -7.83 -4.19
N THR A 214 -32.05 -7.59 -5.10
CA THR A 214 -31.93 -6.57 -6.14
C THR A 214 -32.68 -5.31 -5.72
N ILE A 215 -31.97 -4.21 -5.53
CA ILE A 215 -32.52 -2.91 -5.11
C ILE A 215 -32.08 -1.85 -6.11
N GLY A 216 -33.04 -1.13 -6.71
CA GLY A 216 -32.72 -0.09 -7.69
C GLY A 216 -31.99 -0.59 -8.94
N GLY A 217 -32.13 -1.87 -9.29
CA GLY A 217 -31.44 -2.50 -10.43
C GLY A 217 -30.03 -3.02 -10.13
N GLN A 218 -29.54 -2.82 -8.90
CA GLN A 218 -28.26 -3.35 -8.43
C GLN A 218 -28.47 -4.54 -7.49
N SER A 219 -27.64 -5.58 -7.64
CA SER A 219 -27.66 -6.77 -6.78
C SER A 219 -26.74 -6.56 -5.57
N PHE A 220 -27.25 -6.85 -4.38
CA PHE A 220 -26.54 -6.73 -3.10
C PHE A 220 -26.51 -8.09 -2.40
N SER A 221 -25.31 -8.54 -2.06
CA SER A 221 -25.10 -9.70 -1.18
C SER A 221 -25.06 -9.24 0.27
N PHE A 222 -25.74 -9.96 1.17
CA PHE A 222 -25.67 -9.72 2.61
C PHE A 222 -24.86 -10.79 3.34
N TRP A 223 -24.07 -11.56 2.60
CA TRP A 223 -23.07 -12.45 3.19
C TRP A 223 -21.83 -11.66 3.59
N THR A 224 -21.32 -11.91 4.79
CA THR A 224 -19.90 -11.64 5.08
C THR A 224 -19.06 -12.63 4.28
N GLN A 225 -18.27 -12.14 3.32
CA GLN A 225 -17.51 -13.02 2.43
C GLN A 225 -16.47 -13.81 3.22
N ARG A 226 -16.35 -15.10 2.92
CA ARG A 226 -15.31 -15.96 3.51
C ARG A 226 -13.96 -15.64 2.89
N GLY A 227 -12.91 -15.62 3.70
CA GLY A 227 -11.56 -15.28 3.24
C GLY A 227 -10.74 -14.62 4.32
N VAL A 228 -9.55 -14.20 3.92
CA VAL A 228 -8.58 -13.51 4.77
C VAL A 228 -8.61 -12.02 4.42
N TYR A 229 -9.00 -11.22 5.41
CA TYR A 229 -8.94 -9.77 5.40
C TYR A 229 -7.72 -9.29 6.21
N SER A 230 -7.33 -8.04 5.98
CA SER A 230 -6.48 -7.30 6.91
C SER A 230 -7.24 -6.12 7.52
N VAL A 231 -6.86 -5.68 8.72
CA VAL A 231 -7.42 -4.44 9.29
C VAL A 231 -6.93 -3.26 8.46
N LEU A 232 -7.87 -2.44 7.99
CA LEU A 232 -7.61 -1.25 7.17
C LEU A 232 -7.34 -0.03 8.07
N ASP A 233 -8.34 0.32 8.88
CA ASP A 233 -8.33 1.48 9.76
C ASP A 233 -9.37 1.30 10.88
N LYS A 234 -9.45 2.29 11.77
CA LYS A 234 -10.35 2.29 12.92
C LYS A 234 -10.97 3.66 13.11
N ALA A 235 -12.24 3.72 13.48
CA ALA A 235 -12.96 4.96 13.76
C ALA A 235 -13.90 4.84 14.96
N ASN A 236 -14.02 5.93 15.74
CA ASN A 236 -14.85 5.97 16.94
C ASN A 236 -15.33 7.41 17.23
N PRO A 237 -16.59 7.78 16.92
CA PRO A 237 -17.55 7.00 16.13
C PRO A 237 -17.23 7.03 14.63
N VAL A 238 -17.89 6.16 13.87
CA VAL A 238 -18.02 6.22 12.41
C VAL A 238 -19.50 6.36 12.05
N ILE A 239 -19.79 7.13 11.00
CA ILE A 239 -21.12 7.14 10.39
C ILE A 239 -21.10 6.08 9.29
N MET A 240 -21.79 4.96 9.50
CA MET A 240 -21.96 3.93 8.48
C MET A 240 -23.22 4.26 7.69
N ASP A 241 -23.04 4.57 6.40
CA ASP A 241 -24.10 5.02 5.50
C ASP A 241 -24.19 4.05 4.33
N SER A 242 -25.33 3.39 4.16
CA SER A 242 -25.46 2.34 3.15
C SER A 242 -25.28 2.84 1.72
N SER A 243 -25.50 4.14 1.48
CA SER A 243 -25.33 4.73 0.15
C SER A 243 -23.88 4.80 -0.29
N THR A 244 -22.90 4.74 0.63
CA THR A 244 -21.48 4.79 0.27
C THR A 244 -20.99 3.54 -0.46
N TYR A 245 -21.68 2.41 -0.31
CA TYR A 245 -21.46 1.20 -1.11
C TYR A 245 -22.61 0.93 -2.12
N GLY A 246 -23.49 1.92 -2.33
CA GLY A 246 -24.51 1.93 -3.37
C GLY A 246 -25.93 1.53 -2.93
N LEU A 247 -26.15 1.10 -1.68
CA LEU A 247 -27.49 0.74 -1.19
C LEU A 247 -28.25 1.99 -0.72
N PRO A 248 -29.34 2.42 -1.38
CA PRO A 248 -30.01 3.67 -1.01
C PRO A 248 -30.55 3.62 0.42
N ILE A 249 -30.29 4.67 1.21
CA ILE A 249 -30.71 4.77 2.62
C ILE A 249 -32.22 4.59 2.79
N ASN A 250 -33.02 5.11 1.86
CA ASN A 250 -34.48 5.04 1.91
C ASN A 250 -35.05 3.72 1.36
N SER A 251 -34.20 2.75 1.02
CA SER A 251 -34.66 1.42 0.63
C SER A 251 -35.00 0.57 1.86
N ARG A 252 -35.72 -0.54 1.68
CA ARG A 252 -36.13 -1.45 2.75
C ARG A 252 -34.94 -1.98 3.60
N LEU A 253 -33.75 -2.04 3.02
CA LEU A 253 -32.52 -2.53 3.67
C LEU A 253 -31.47 -1.42 3.84
N GLY A 254 -31.82 -0.16 3.53
CA GLY A 254 -30.92 0.97 3.69
C GLY A 254 -30.73 1.31 5.17
N TYR A 255 -29.56 1.86 5.50
CA TYR A 255 -29.24 2.28 6.85
C TYR A 255 -28.33 3.50 6.88
N ARG A 256 -28.39 4.25 7.99
CA ARG A 256 -27.43 5.29 8.33
C ARG A 256 -27.29 5.35 9.85
N GLU A 257 -26.19 4.83 10.37
CA GLU A 257 -26.01 4.62 11.80
C GLU A 257 -24.71 5.27 12.29
N THR A 258 -24.73 5.80 13.51
CA THR A 258 -23.52 6.26 14.19
C THR A 258 -23.04 5.15 15.10
N ILE A 259 -21.90 4.56 14.75
CA ILE A 259 -21.38 3.34 15.36
C ILE A 259 -20.07 3.66 16.08
N ASN A 260 -19.97 3.25 17.35
CA ASN A 260 -18.75 3.37 18.13
C ASN A 260 -17.83 2.15 17.94
N TYR A 261 -16.54 2.35 18.24
CA TYR A 261 -15.49 1.32 18.26
C TYR A 261 -15.49 0.43 17.01
N ALA A 262 -15.41 1.04 15.82
CA ALA A 262 -15.44 0.33 14.55
C ALA A 262 -14.02 0.08 14.02
N THR A 263 -13.72 -1.18 13.70
CA THR A 263 -12.49 -1.61 13.04
C THR A 263 -12.82 -2.10 11.64
N ARG A 264 -12.34 -1.40 10.61
CA ARG A 264 -12.65 -1.67 9.20
C ARG A 264 -11.76 -2.77 8.64
N ILE A 265 -12.33 -3.71 7.91
CA ILE A 265 -11.58 -4.82 7.31
C ILE A 265 -11.74 -4.94 5.78
N SER A 266 -12.75 -4.28 5.20
CA SER A 266 -12.96 -4.27 3.74
C SER A 266 -13.18 -2.86 3.20
N THR A 267 -12.85 -2.66 1.92
CA THR A 267 -13.00 -1.38 1.23
C THR A 267 -14.46 -1.03 0.96
N ASP A 268 -15.33 -2.03 0.85
CA ASP A 268 -16.78 -1.92 0.65
C ASP A 268 -17.60 -1.84 1.94
N GLY A 269 -16.94 -1.78 3.11
CA GLY A 269 -17.58 -1.33 4.36
C GLY A 269 -17.95 -2.43 5.37
N ILE A 270 -17.19 -3.52 5.44
CA ILE A 270 -17.29 -4.50 6.52
C ILE A 270 -16.43 -4.06 7.70
N TYR A 271 -17.04 -4.06 8.89
CA TYR A 271 -16.40 -3.71 10.15
C TYR A 271 -16.65 -4.77 11.23
N LEU A 272 -15.75 -4.86 12.21
CA LEU A 272 -16.06 -5.34 13.55
C LEU A 272 -16.41 -4.12 14.40
N HIS A 273 -17.61 -4.08 14.99
CA HIS A 273 -18.08 -2.88 15.68
C HIS A 273 -19.10 -3.12 16.79
N GLN A 274 -19.33 -2.09 17.61
CA GLN A 274 -20.35 -2.12 18.66
C GLN A 274 -21.75 -2.09 18.03
N LEU A 275 -22.61 -3.04 18.42
CA LEU A 275 -24.04 -3.00 18.16
C LEU A 275 -24.84 -3.73 19.24
N ASP A 276 -25.06 -3.07 20.37
CA ASP A 276 -25.68 -3.67 21.56
C ASP A 276 -27.13 -4.12 21.33
N SER A 277 -27.86 -3.51 20.39
CA SER A 277 -29.22 -3.92 20.01
C SER A 277 -29.31 -5.35 19.44
N THR A 278 -28.19 -5.93 19.03
CA THR A 278 -28.11 -7.28 18.44
C THR A 278 -27.46 -8.31 19.37
N VAL A 279 -27.21 -7.99 20.64
CA VAL A 279 -26.59 -8.93 21.60
C VAL A 279 -27.36 -10.26 21.71
N TRP A 280 -28.68 -10.22 21.56
CA TRP A 280 -29.53 -11.42 21.55
C TRP A 280 -29.20 -12.39 20.39
N ALA A 281 -28.65 -11.88 19.29
CA ALA A 281 -28.30 -12.63 18.10
C ALA A 281 -26.81 -13.06 18.08
N GLN A 282 -25.94 -12.30 18.76
CA GLN A 282 -24.50 -12.55 18.79
C GLN A 282 -24.17 -13.91 19.40
N GLY A 283 -23.47 -14.77 18.65
CA GLY A 283 -23.21 -16.16 19.03
C GLY A 283 -24.29 -17.16 18.62
N ASN A 284 -25.35 -16.72 17.95
CA ASN A 284 -26.50 -17.59 17.59
C ASN A 284 -27.06 -17.37 16.18
N THR A 285 -27.31 -16.14 15.76
CA THR A 285 -27.96 -15.82 14.48
C THR A 285 -27.32 -14.59 13.83
N ASN A 286 -27.16 -14.63 12.51
CA ASN A 286 -26.63 -13.51 11.73
C ASN A 286 -27.76 -12.57 11.30
N VAL A 287 -27.64 -11.30 11.62
CA VAL A 287 -28.67 -10.27 11.33
C VAL A 287 -28.11 -9.00 10.67
N SER A 288 -26.81 -8.93 10.42
CA SER A 288 -26.20 -7.71 9.86
C SER A 288 -26.27 -7.67 8.33
N HIS A 289 -25.87 -6.53 7.74
CA HIS A 289 -25.69 -6.38 6.29
C HIS A 289 -24.32 -6.86 5.79
N GLY A 290 -23.46 -7.39 6.66
CA GLY A 290 -22.11 -7.87 6.33
C GLY A 290 -21.10 -7.68 7.47
N CYS A 291 -21.31 -6.67 8.32
CA CYS A 291 -20.48 -6.42 9.50
C CYS A 291 -20.54 -7.56 10.54
N LEU A 292 -19.52 -7.59 11.40
CA LEU A 292 -19.46 -8.45 12.57
C LEU A 292 -19.90 -7.63 13.79
N ASN A 293 -21.15 -7.80 14.18
CA ASN A 293 -21.72 -7.09 15.32
C ASN A 293 -21.17 -7.68 16.64
N LEU A 294 -20.67 -6.82 17.51
CA LEU A 294 -20.16 -7.17 18.84
C LEU A 294 -20.88 -6.35 19.91
N ASN A 295 -20.91 -6.87 21.15
CA ASN A 295 -21.31 -6.06 22.30
C ASN A 295 -20.26 -4.96 22.58
N GLY A 296 -20.64 -3.93 23.35
CA GLY A 296 -19.77 -2.78 23.61
C GLY A 296 -18.41 -3.12 24.21
N ASP A 297 -18.34 -4.10 25.12
CA ASP A 297 -17.08 -4.53 25.75
C ASP A 297 -16.13 -5.19 24.74
N ASN A 298 -16.64 -6.11 23.92
CA ASN A 298 -15.87 -6.78 22.87
C ASN A 298 -15.44 -5.80 21.78
N ALA A 299 -16.33 -4.91 21.33
CA ALA A 299 -16.03 -3.93 20.30
C ALA A 299 -14.93 -2.96 20.75
N LYS A 300 -15.05 -2.41 21.96
CA LYS A 300 -14.05 -1.52 22.53
C LYS A 300 -12.70 -2.20 22.67
N TRP A 301 -12.67 -3.40 23.24
CA TRP A 301 -11.43 -4.14 23.40
C TRP A 301 -10.79 -4.46 22.04
N PHE A 302 -11.57 -4.90 21.05
CA PHE A 302 -11.05 -5.22 19.73
C PHE A 302 -10.51 -3.97 19.03
N TYR A 303 -11.19 -2.84 19.18
CA TYR A 303 -10.73 -1.55 18.69
C TYR A 303 -9.40 -1.13 19.33
N GLU A 304 -9.20 -1.35 20.64
CA GLU A 304 -7.96 -1.02 21.34
C GLU A 304 -6.82 -1.98 20.99
N PHE A 305 -7.13 -3.28 20.83
CA PHE A 305 -6.18 -4.35 20.51
C PHE A 305 -5.66 -4.28 19.07
N SER A 306 -6.55 -4.03 18.09
CA SER A 306 -6.22 -4.17 16.67
C SER A 306 -5.44 -2.99 16.12
N GLN A 307 -4.61 -3.22 15.11
CA GLN A 307 -3.91 -2.19 14.33
C GLN A 307 -3.97 -2.48 12.82
N PRO A 308 -3.75 -1.48 11.95
CA PRO A 308 -3.71 -1.72 10.50
C PRO A 308 -2.71 -2.81 10.12
N GLY A 309 -3.15 -3.74 9.27
CA GLY A 309 -2.39 -4.93 8.86
C GLY A 309 -2.63 -6.18 9.70
N ASP A 310 -3.33 -6.12 10.83
CA ASP A 310 -3.70 -7.32 11.59
C ASP A 310 -4.66 -8.20 10.79
N ILE A 311 -4.64 -9.52 11.00
CA ILE A 311 -5.42 -10.46 10.18
C ILE A 311 -6.80 -10.71 10.78
N VAL A 312 -7.81 -10.69 9.92
CA VAL A 312 -9.16 -11.20 10.23
C VAL A 312 -9.54 -12.25 9.20
N GLU A 313 -9.70 -13.50 9.63
CA GLU A 313 -10.13 -14.61 8.79
C GLU A 313 -11.60 -14.93 9.06
N VAL A 314 -12.41 -14.94 7.99
CA VAL A 314 -13.82 -15.31 8.05
C VAL A 314 -14.01 -16.70 7.42
N ARG A 315 -14.62 -17.61 8.18
CA ARG A 315 -14.82 -19.01 7.79
C ARG A 315 -16.30 -19.39 7.78
N ASN A 316 -16.62 -20.38 6.94
CA ASN A 316 -17.88 -21.12 6.94
C ASN A 316 -19.15 -20.31 6.68
N THR A 317 -19.07 -19.11 6.11
CA THR A 317 -20.24 -18.37 5.60
C THR A 317 -20.68 -18.92 4.24
N GLY A 318 -21.96 -18.75 3.89
CA GLY A 318 -22.56 -19.31 2.67
C GLY A 318 -22.35 -18.49 1.37
N GLY A 319 -21.72 -17.32 1.45
CA GLY A 319 -21.53 -16.42 0.31
C GLY A 319 -20.31 -16.74 -0.56
N GLU A 320 -20.15 -15.95 -1.62
CA GLU A 320 -18.95 -15.93 -2.45
C GLU A 320 -17.69 -15.60 -1.63
N PRO A 321 -16.50 -16.08 -2.05
CA PRO A 321 -15.26 -15.74 -1.37
C PRO A 321 -14.91 -14.26 -1.53
N LEU A 322 -14.11 -13.77 -0.58
CA LEU A 322 -13.59 -12.41 -0.59
C LEU A 322 -12.75 -12.15 -1.84
N GLN A 323 -13.02 -11.02 -2.51
CA GLN A 323 -12.29 -10.62 -3.71
C GLN A 323 -11.11 -9.71 -3.36
N VAL A 324 -10.09 -9.70 -4.20
CA VAL A 324 -8.87 -8.91 -3.97
C VAL A 324 -9.16 -7.40 -3.79
N TRP A 325 -10.07 -6.82 -4.58
CA TRP A 325 -10.43 -5.40 -4.49
C TRP A 325 -11.14 -5.04 -3.18
N GLN A 326 -11.71 -6.03 -2.47
CA GLN A 326 -12.37 -5.87 -1.17
C GLN A 326 -11.37 -5.95 0.00
N ASN A 327 -10.06 -5.78 -0.23
CA ASN A 327 -8.97 -6.08 0.71
C ASN A 327 -8.76 -7.60 0.93
N GLY A 328 -8.93 -8.37 -0.14
CA GLY A 328 -8.78 -9.83 -0.16
C GLY A 328 -7.43 -10.33 -0.64
N ASP A 329 -6.37 -9.53 -0.53
CA ASP A 329 -5.01 -9.82 -1.00
C ASP A 329 -4.49 -11.21 -0.56
N TRP A 330 -4.73 -11.55 0.69
CA TRP A 330 -4.33 -12.82 1.30
C TRP A 330 -5.27 -13.99 0.96
N SER A 331 -6.43 -13.70 0.37
CA SER A 331 -7.34 -14.73 -0.18
C SER A 331 -6.93 -15.18 -1.59
N VAL A 332 -6.03 -14.45 -2.26
CA VAL A 332 -5.50 -14.81 -3.58
C VAL A 332 -4.42 -15.89 -3.42
N PRO A 333 -4.55 -17.07 -4.05
CA PRO A 333 -3.50 -18.08 -4.05
C PRO A 333 -2.16 -17.56 -4.58
N TRP A 334 -1.04 -18.02 -4.03
CA TRP A 334 0.28 -17.46 -4.34
C TRP A 334 0.66 -17.57 -5.82
N ASP A 335 0.30 -18.65 -6.50
CA ASP A 335 0.52 -18.82 -7.95
C ASP A 335 -0.25 -17.78 -8.78
N ARG A 336 -1.48 -17.45 -8.36
CA ARG A 336 -2.29 -16.37 -8.96
C ARG A 336 -1.71 -14.99 -8.64
N TRP A 337 -1.17 -14.81 -7.44
CA TRP A 337 -0.49 -13.57 -7.04
C TRP A 337 0.75 -13.33 -7.93
N LEU A 338 1.61 -14.34 -8.09
CA LEU A 338 2.77 -14.26 -8.99
C LEU A 338 2.37 -13.93 -10.43
N ALA A 339 1.27 -14.50 -10.94
CA ALA A 339 0.79 -14.27 -12.30
C ALA A 339 0.32 -12.82 -12.55
N GLY A 340 0.06 -12.04 -11.50
CA GLY A 340 -0.34 -10.64 -11.56
C GLY A 340 0.82 -9.63 -11.61
N SER A 341 2.07 -10.09 -11.49
CA SER A 341 3.26 -9.27 -11.74
C SER A 341 3.43 -8.99 -13.25
N ALA A 342 3.90 -7.80 -13.58
CA ALA A 342 4.26 -7.41 -14.93
C ALA A 342 5.70 -7.82 -15.33
N LEU A 343 6.49 -8.40 -14.41
CA LEU A 343 7.91 -8.69 -14.59
C LEU A 343 8.26 -10.17 -14.78
N ARG A 344 7.29 -10.98 -15.21
CA ARG A 344 7.40 -12.44 -15.40
C ARG A 344 8.77 -12.98 -15.82
#